data_AF-A0A6A8M898-F1
#
_entry.id   AF-A0A6A8M898-F1
#
_cell.length_a   1.000
_cell.length_b   1.000
_cell.length_c   1.000
_cell.angle_alpha   90.00
_cell.angle_beta   90.00
_cell.angle_gamma   90.00
#
_symmetry.space_group_name_H-M   'P 1'
#
loop_
_entity.id
_entity.type
_entity.pdbx_description
1 polymer ?
#
loop_
_entity_poly.entity_id
_entity_poly.type
_entity_poly.pdbx_seq_one_letter_code
_entity_poly.pdbx_strand_id
1 'polypeptide(L)'
;MAVIDSVKELVAAPSVCPEAKEAGEKYLAAVGTDEQKKAAEMLVTELEEDVLTLDQNIEFFGSPAAAQKFGKEAAEGYLAHFKEAKAAGEKWCDCPACAAGKAVLDHKEEL
;
A
#
# COMPACT_ATOMS: atom_id res chain seq x y z
N MET A 1 -2.72 -5.69 16.30
CA MET A 1 -2.45 -6.58 15.15
C MET A 1 -0.95 -6.77 15.10
N ALA A 2 -0.42 -7.96 14.88
CA ALA A 2 1.04 -8.11 14.80
C ALA A 2 1.52 -7.50 13.47
N VAL A 3 2.59 -6.71 13.48
CA VAL A 3 3.11 -6.05 12.26
C VAL A 3 3.41 -7.04 11.14
N ILE A 4 3.85 -8.26 11.50
CA ILE A 4 4.08 -9.37 10.57
C ILE A 4 2.80 -9.78 9.82
N ASP A 5 1.63 -9.74 10.47
CA ASP A 5 0.37 -10.06 9.80
C ASP A 5 0.00 -8.96 8.79
N SER A 6 0.26 -7.68 9.12
CA SER A 6 0.12 -6.58 8.15
C SER A 6 1.02 -6.78 6.93
N VAL A 7 2.24 -7.31 7.10
CA VAL A 7 3.11 -7.64 5.95
C VAL A 7 2.54 -8.79 5.12
N LYS A 8 1.94 -9.81 5.73
CA LYS A 8 1.27 -10.89 4.99
C LYS A 8 0.07 -10.36 4.20
N GLU A 9 -0.72 -9.47 4.79
CA GLU A 9 -1.85 -8.82 4.14
C GLU A 9 -1.40 -7.97 2.95
N LEU A 10 -0.31 -7.21 3.11
CA LEU A 10 0.31 -6.46 2.02
C LEU A 10 0.68 -7.37 0.84
N VAL A 11 1.40 -8.47 1.10
CA VAL A 11 1.85 -9.41 0.05
C VAL A 11 0.68 -10.11 -0.63
N ALA A 12 -0.41 -10.36 0.10
CA ALA A 12 -1.63 -10.98 -0.41
C ALA A 12 -2.56 -10.00 -1.14
N ALA A 13 -2.36 -8.68 -0.98
CA ALA A 13 -3.23 -7.68 -1.56
C ALA A 13 -3.19 -7.73 -3.08
N PRO A 14 -4.34 -7.79 -3.78
CA PRO A 14 -4.36 -7.84 -5.24
C PRO A 14 -3.87 -6.54 -5.90
N SER A 15 -3.84 -5.44 -5.14
CA SER A 15 -3.41 -4.12 -5.57
C SER A 15 -1.95 -3.81 -5.24
N VAL A 16 -1.20 -4.74 -4.63
CA VAL A 16 0.21 -4.51 -4.30
C VAL A 16 1.04 -4.43 -5.58
N CYS A 17 1.97 -3.48 -5.64
CA CYS A 17 2.97 -3.45 -6.70
C CYS A 17 3.94 -4.64 -6.56
N PRO A 18 4.53 -5.11 -7.67
CA PRO A 18 5.52 -6.19 -7.63
C PRO A 18 6.69 -5.93 -6.67
N GLU A 19 7.13 -4.68 -6.57
CA GLU A 19 8.28 -4.25 -5.78
C GLU A 19 8.00 -4.33 -4.27
N ALA A 20 6.93 -3.69 -3.77
CA ALA A 20 6.51 -3.85 -2.37
C ALA A 20 6.17 -5.29 -2.02
N LYS A 21 5.62 -6.06 -2.96
CA LYS A 21 5.37 -7.49 -2.75
C LYS A 21 6.66 -8.26 -2.51
N GLU A 22 7.66 -8.07 -3.37
CA GLU A 22 8.96 -8.72 -3.23
C GLU A 22 9.66 -8.30 -1.92
N ALA A 23 9.59 -7.01 -1.56
CA ALA A 23 10.12 -6.51 -0.29
C ALA A 23 9.43 -7.17 0.92
N GLY A 24 8.10 -7.30 0.88
CA GLY A 24 7.32 -7.98 1.92
C GLY A 24 7.65 -9.46 2.03
N GLU A 25 7.76 -10.17 0.90
CA GLU A 25 8.15 -11.60 0.88
C GLU A 25 9.57 -11.81 1.43
N LYS A 26 10.52 -10.93 1.08
CA LYS A 26 11.88 -10.95 1.63
C LYS A 26 11.90 -10.74 3.14
N TYR A 27 11.14 -9.76 3.64
CA TYR A 27 11.02 -9.55 5.09
C TYR A 27 10.46 -10.79 5.78
N LEU A 28 9.35 -11.34 5.28
CA LEU A 28 8.72 -12.54 5.85
C LEU A 28 9.66 -13.75 5.87
N ALA A 29 10.50 -13.92 4.85
CA ALA A 29 11.51 -14.97 4.80
C ALA A 29 12.68 -14.74 5.78
N ALA A 30 12.98 -13.48 6.10
CA ALA A 30 14.07 -13.09 6.99
C ALA A 30 13.68 -13.07 8.47
N VAL A 31 12.38 -13.13 8.82
CA VAL A 31 11.90 -13.15 10.21
C VAL A 31 12.58 -14.27 11.01
N GLY A 32 13.19 -13.90 12.14
CA GLY A 32 13.92 -14.81 13.01
C GLY A 32 15.37 -15.12 12.58
N THR A 33 15.87 -14.43 11.55
CA THR A 33 17.26 -14.53 11.07
C THR A 33 18.02 -13.23 11.33
N ASP A 34 19.35 -13.26 11.17
CA ASP A 34 20.20 -12.07 11.28
C ASP A 34 19.90 -11.01 10.18
N GLU A 35 19.19 -11.39 9.11
CA GLU A 35 18.83 -10.48 8.01
C GLU A 35 17.53 -9.71 8.26
N GLN A 36 16.74 -10.07 9.29
CA GLN A 36 15.41 -9.48 9.55
C GLN A 36 15.44 -7.95 9.54
N LYS A 37 16.39 -7.35 10.27
CA LYS A 37 16.48 -5.90 10.41
C LYS A 37 16.74 -5.21 9.07
N LYS A 38 17.66 -5.75 8.27
CA LYS A 38 17.97 -5.20 6.95
C LYS A 38 16.78 -5.33 5.99
N ALA A 39 16.10 -6.46 6.01
CA ALA A 39 14.89 -6.67 5.20
C ALA A 39 13.75 -5.73 5.63
N ALA A 40 13.61 -5.46 6.94
CA ALA A 40 12.66 -4.48 7.46
C ALA A 40 12.95 -3.06 6.96
N GLU A 41 14.21 -2.61 7.01
CA GLU A 41 14.61 -1.28 6.51
C GLU A 41 14.30 -1.11 5.01
N MET A 42 14.54 -2.16 4.21
CA MET A 42 14.19 -2.17 2.79
C MET A 42 12.67 -2.12 2.58
N LEU A 43 11.90 -2.90 3.34
CA LEU A 43 10.45 -2.89 3.27
C LEU A 43 9.87 -1.52 3.65
N VAL A 44 10.37 -0.89 4.71
CA VAL A 44 9.91 0.44 5.12
C VAL A 44 10.20 1.47 4.04
N THR A 45 11.40 1.45 3.45
CA THR A 45 11.76 2.37 2.36
C THR A 45 10.82 2.23 1.17
N GLU A 46 10.55 0.99 0.75
CA GLU A 46 9.64 0.71 -0.36
C GLU A 46 8.22 1.21 -0.06
N LEU A 47 7.71 0.93 1.14
CA LEU A 47 6.36 1.35 1.54
C LEU A 47 6.21 2.87 1.68
N GLU A 48 7.27 3.59 2.06
CA GLU A 48 7.24 5.06 2.09
C GLU A 48 7.05 5.67 0.69
N GLU A 49 7.43 4.97 -0.38
CA GLU A 49 7.20 5.39 -1.76
C GLU A 49 5.87 4.85 -2.35
N ASP A 50 5.46 3.64 -1.95
CA ASP A 50 4.30 2.95 -2.53
C ASP A 50 2.96 3.18 -1.79
N VAL A 51 2.99 3.61 -0.53
CA VAL A 51 1.76 3.98 0.19
C VAL A 51 1.31 5.36 -0.28
N LEU A 52 0.33 5.35 -1.18
CA LEU A 52 -0.17 6.56 -1.82
C LEU A 52 -1.19 7.30 -0.95
N THR A 53 -1.15 8.63 -1.05
CA THR A 53 -2.19 9.51 -0.52
C THR A 53 -3.47 9.43 -1.37
N LEU A 54 -4.58 9.90 -0.81
CA LEU A 54 -5.81 10.10 -1.58
C LEU A 54 -5.62 11.12 -2.70
N ASP A 55 -4.79 12.14 -2.50
CA ASP A 55 -4.54 13.16 -3.54
C ASP A 55 -3.86 12.58 -4.77
N GLN A 56 -2.84 11.76 -4.57
CA GLN A 56 -2.17 11.05 -5.67
C GLN A 56 -3.15 10.13 -6.41
N ASN A 57 -4.03 9.42 -5.69
CA ASN A 57 -5.02 8.56 -6.33
C ASN A 57 -6.14 9.34 -7.02
N ILE A 58 -6.64 10.44 -6.45
CA ILE A 58 -7.63 11.31 -7.11
C ILE A 58 -7.06 11.84 -8.43
N GLU A 59 -5.78 12.26 -8.44
CA GLU A 59 -5.11 12.70 -9.66
C GLU A 59 -5.02 11.55 -10.70
N PHE A 60 -4.54 10.38 -10.28
CA PHE A 60 -4.39 9.23 -11.17
C PHE A 60 -5.74 8.73 -11.73
N PHE A 61 -6.75 8.55 -10.87
CA PHE A 61 -8.08 8.07 -11.28
C PHE A 61 -8.89 9.12 -12.06
N GLY A 62 -8.52 10.41 -11.97
CA GLY A 62 -9.00 11.46 -12.87
C GLY A 62 -8.35 11.46 -14.25
N SER A 63 -7.31 10.67 -14.47
CA SER A 63 -6.55 10.65 -15.72
C SER A 63 -7.13 9.67 -16.76
N PRO A 64 -6.84 9.88 -18.06
CA PRO A 64 -7.16 8.89 -19.10
C PRO A 64 -6.48 7.53 -18.88
N ALA A 65 -5.32 7.50 -18.21
CA ALA A 65 -4.57 6.28 -17.97
C ALA A 65 -5.31 5.32 -17.04
N ALA A 66 -5.98 5.84 -16.00
CA ALA A 66 -6.81 5.02 -15.12
C ALA A 66 -8.01 4.42 -15.85
N ALA A 67 -8.70 5.21 -16.69
CA ALA A 67 -9.80 4.69 -17.50
C ALA A 67 -9.35 3.60 -18.49
N GLN A 68 -8.12 3.70 -19.03
CA GLN A 68 -7.55 2.66 -19.89
C GLN A 68 -7.18 1.38 -19.11
N LYS A 69 -6.66 1.53 -17.89
CA LYS A 69 -6.21 0.40 -17.06
C LYS A 69 -7.35 -0.32 -16.33
N PHE A 70 -8.32 0.42 -15.82
CA PHE A 70 -9.41 -0.10 -14.98
C PHE A 70 -10.77 -0.14 -15.70
N GLY A 71 -10.88 0.51 -16.86
CA GLY A 71 -12.16 0.78 -17.50
C GLY A 71 -12.79 2.08 -16.99
N LYS A 72 -13.56 2.74 -17.85
CA LYS A 72 -14.14 4.06 -17.56
C LYS A 72 -15.02 4.06 -16.30
N GLU A 73 -15.97 3.13 -16.22
CA GLU A 73 -16.94 3.05 -15.12
C GLU A 73 -16.26 2.79 -13.77
N ALA A 74 -15.30 1.86 -13.73
CA ALA A 74 -14.54 1.57 -12.52
C ALA A 74 -13.66 2.76 -12.10
N ALA A 75 -12.99 3.42 -13.05
CA ALA A 75 -12.17 4.59 -12.75
C ALA A 75 -13.00 5.76 -12.20
N GLU A 76 -14.19 6.01 -12.75
CA GLU A 76 -15.13 7.02 -12.24
C GLU A 76 -15.64 6.65 -10.83
N GLY A 77 -15.92 5.37 -10.58
CA GLY A 77 -16.30 4.86 -9.25
C GLY A 77 -15.21 5.05 -8.20
N TYR A 78 -13.97 4.66 -8.51
CA TYR A 78 -12.82 4.87 -7.61
C TYR A 78 -12.55 6.35 -7.36
N LEU A 79 -12.63 7.19 -8.39
CA LEU A 79 -12.46 8.63 -8.23
C LEU A 79 -13.51 9.25 -7.29
N ALA A 80 -14.77 8.82 -7.39
CA ALA A 80 -15.84 9.26 -6.49
C ALA A 80 -15.56 8.81 -5.05
N HIS A 81 -15.18 7.55 -4.86
CA HIS A 81 -14.80 6.98 -3.56
C HIS A 81 -13.66 7.77 -2.90
N PHE A 82 -12.55 8.01 -3.60
CA PHE A 82 -11.41 8.73 -3.01
C PHE A 82 -11.74 10.19 -2.68
N LYS A 83 -12.61 10.85 -3.46
CA LYS A 83 -13.10 12.20 -3.14
C LYS A 83 -13.97 12.22 -1.88
N GLU A 84 -14.83 11.21 -1.72
CA GLU A 84 -15.65 11.05 -0.51
C GLU A 84 -14.78 10.81 0.72
N ALA A 85 -13.83 9.88 0.65
CA ALA A 85 -12.88 9.61 1.73
C ALA A 85 -12.09 10.86 2.12
N LYS A 86 -11.61 11.63 1.14
CA LYS A 86 -10.92 12.90 1.40
C LYS A 86 -11.83 13.92 2.08
N ALA A 87 -13.10 14.01 1.69
CA ALA A 87 -14.07 14.88 2.32
C ALA A 87 -14.41 14.44 3.76
N ALA A 88 -14.31 13.15 4.07
CA ALA A 88 -14.42 12.60 5.42
C ALA A 88 -13.18 12.87 6.30
N GLY A 89 -12.11 13.44 5.72
CA GLY A 89 -10.88 13.78 6.43
C GLY A 89 -9.78 12.71 6.37
N GLU A 90 -9.99 11.65 5.60
CA GLU A 90 -8.96 10.65 5.36
C GLU A 90 -7.81 11.23 4.52
N LYS A 91 -6.61 10.68 4.70
CA LYS A 91 -5.39 11.13 4.00
C LYS A 91 -4.84 10.10 3.04
N TRP A 92 -4.96 8.82 3.38
CA TRP A 92 -4.27 7.73 2.71
C TRP A 92 -5.23 6.90 1.88
N CYS A 93 -4.73 6.32 0.80
CA CYS A 93 -5.49 5.35 0.01
C CYS A 93 -5.87 4.16 0.88
N ASP A 94 -7.10 3.69 0.71
CA ASP A 94 -7.68 2.58 1.46
C ASP A 94 -7.71 1.27 0.67
N CYS A 95 -7.02 1.21 -0.48
CA CYS A 95 -6.85 -0.06 -1.16
C CYS A 95 -6.12 -1.05 -0.24
N PRO A 96 -6.37 -2.37 -0.37
CA PRO A 96 -5.82 -3.36 0.57
C PRO A 96 -4.30 -3.25 0.74
N ALA A 97 -3.56 -2.93 -0.33
CA ALA A 97 -2.11 -2.74 -0.26
C ALA A 97 -1.71 -1.48 0.53
N CYS A 98 -2.33 -0.32 0.25
CA CYS A 98 -2.01 0.92 0.96
C CYS A 98 -2.43 0.86 2.43
N ALA A 99 -3.56 0.23 2.75
CA ALA A 99 -4.02 0.04 4.12
C ALA A 99 -3.04 -0.85 4.91
N ALA A 100 -2.64 -1.99 4.34
CA ALA A 100 -1.68 -2.90 4.96
C ALA A 100 -0.28 -2.26 5.07
N GLY A 101 0.21 -1.64 3.99
CA GLY A 101 1.49 -0.92 3.97
C GLY A 101 1.53 0.22 4.98
N LYS A 102 0.44 0.98 5.11
CA LYS A 102 0.32 2.00 6.15
C LYS A 102 0.35 1.40 7.56
N ALA A 103 -0.34 0.29 7.79
CA ALA A 103 -0.27 -0.39 9.09
C ALA A 103 1.15 -0.87 9.40
N VAL A 104 1.92 -1.32 8.39
CA VAL A 104 3.35 -1.63 8.58
C VAL A 104 4.15 -0.37 8.94
N LEU A 105 3.95 0.74 8.24
CA LEU A 105 4.66 2.00 8.50
C LEU A 105 4.35 2.61 9.88
N ASP A 106 3.08 2.55 10.32
CA ASP A 106 2.66 3.04 11.63
C ASP A 106 3.27 2.24 12.79
N HIS A 107 3.64 0.98 12.52
CA HIS A 107 4.21 0.03 13.47
C HIS A 107 5.65 -0.36 13.10
N LYS A 108 6.36 0.48 12.33
CA LYS A 108 7.69 0.13 11.79
C LYS A 108 8.77 -0.11 12.84
N GLU A 109 8.59 0.41 14.05
CA GLU A 109 9.48 0.17 15.19
C GLU A 109 9.34 -1.25 15.77
N GLU A 110 8.30 -1.99 15.38
CA GLU A 110 8.02 -3.36 15.82
C GLU A 110 8.49 -4.43 14.82
N LEU A 111 9.10 -4.03 13.70
CA LEU A 111 9.58 -4.91 12.61
C LEU A 111 10.87 -5.67 12.94
#